data_AF-A0A821FPJ8-F1
#
_entry.id   AF-A0A821FPJ8-F1
#
_cell.length_a   1.000
_cell.length_b   1.000
_cell.length_c   1.000
_cell.angle_alpha   90.00
_cell.angle_beta   90.00
_cell.angle_gamma   90.00
#
_symmetry.space_group_name_H-M   'P 1'
#
loop_
_entity.id
_entity.type
_entity.pdbx_description
1 polymer ?
#
loop_
_entity_poly.entity_id
_entity_poly.type
_entity_poly.pdbx_seq_one_letter_code
_entity_poly.pdbx_strand_id
1 'polypeptide(L)'
;MACRQLSVNEKTWIVKHMYRLEYPINVQRLWSKEINNNPPDRKTITSLMHKFEQTGSVFNIDPPGRPVSVTDQATKDEVSSILKKEPQTSIRRMSTDLNISMASVRRMYKSMGFKPYVPRLIHELNEDDFDRRLEYCDTFLSLLEDDSDLIYRVI
;
A
#
# COMPACT_ATOMS: atom_id res chain seq x y z
N MET A 1 35.57 -5.79 -4.59
CA MET A 1 35.36 -6.01 -3.14
C MET A 1 34.12 -5.25 -2.73
N ALA A 2 33.08 -5.93 -2.22
CA ALA A 2 31.88 -5.24 -1.75
C ALA A 2 32.23 -4.40 -0.51
N CYS A 3 31.99 -3.09 -0.57
CA CYS A 3 32.24 -2.19 0.55
C CYS A 3 31.19 -2.44 1.65
N ARG A 4 31.63 -2.59 2.90
CA ARG A 4 30.74 -2.78 4.06
C ARG A 4 29.77 -1.61 4.16
N GLN A 5 28.47 -1.90 4.31
CA GLN A 5 27.49 -0.86 4.62
C GLN A 5 27.70 -0.35 6.04
N LEU A 6 27.81 0.98 6.18
CA LEU A 6 27.92 1.64 7.49
C LEU A 6 26.60 1.56 8.26
N SER A 7 26.68 1.21 9.53
CA SER A 7 25.54 1.23 10.45
C SER A 7 25.07 2.67 10.71
N VAL A 8 23.84 2.84 11.22
CA VAL A 8 23.34 4.18 11.58
C VAL A 8 24.27 4.84 12.60
N ASN A 9 24.64 4.14 13.68
CA ASN A 9 25.53 4.65 14.72
C ASN A 9 26.90 5.07 14.17
N GLU A 10 27.45 4.25 13.26
CA GLU A 10 28.73 4.51 12.59
C GLU A 10 28.66 5.81 11.79
N LYS A 11 27.58 6.01 11.02
CA LYS A 11 27.38 7.24 10.25
C LYS A 11 27.14 8.45 11.15
N THR A 12 26.38 8.32 12.25
CA THR A 12 26.15 9.42 13.19
C THR A 12 27.46 9.85 13.85
N TRP A 13 28.33 8.88 14.19
CA TRP A 13 29.66 9.15 14.71
C TRP A 13 30.50 9.94 13.70
N ILE A 14 30.46 9.55 12.42
CA ILE A 14 31.17 10.26 11.33
C ILE A 14 30.68 11.70 11.23
N VAL A 15 29.38 11.93 11.16
CA VAL A 15 28.81 13.27 11.06
C VAL A 15 29.23 14.14 12.24
N LYS A 16 29.13 13.64 13.48
CA LYS A 16 29.58 14.37 14.68
C LYS A 16 31.06 14.78 14.61
N HIS A 17 31.93 13.87 14.18
CA HIS A 17 33.37 14.13 14.12
C HIS A 17 33.79 14.95 12.90
N MET A 18 33.02 14.90 11.81
CA MET A 18 33.23 15.76 10.64
C MET A 18 33.06 17.23 11.00
N TYR A 19 32.03 17.60 11.76
CA TYR A 19 31.86 18.99 12.23
C TYR A 19 32.98 19.46 13.18
N ARG A 20 33.60 18.52 13.91
CA ARG A 20 34.70 18.85 14.84
C ARG A 20 36.06 18.97 14.15
N LEU A 21 36.32 18.12 13.16
CA LEU A 21 37.66 17.95 12.58
C LEU A 21 37.80 18.52 11.16
N GLU A 22 36.68 18.94 10.56
CA GLU A 22 36.48 19.58 9.24
C GLU A 22 36.93 18.75 8.01
N TYR A 23 37.91 17.87 8.17
CA TYR A 23 38.55 17.14 7.09
C TYR A 23 38.34 15.62 7.21
N PRO A 24 37.90 14.91 6.14
CA PRO A 24 37.66 13.47 6.15
C PRO A 24 38.86 12.60 6.57
N ILE A 25 40.09 13.05 6.29
CA ILE A 25 41.33 12.34 6.68
C ILE A 25 41.43 12.23 8.20
N ASN A 26 41.10 13.31 8.90
CA ASN A 26 41.19 13.36 10.35
C ASN A 26 40.16 12.43 10.99
N VAL A 27 38.97 12.35 10.40
CA VAL A 27 37.92 11.40 10.81
C VAL A 27 38.36 9.96 10.59
N GLN A 28 38.99 9.61 9.45
CA GLN A 28 39.54 8.26 9.24
C GLN A 28 40.65 7.91 10.25
N ARG A 29 41.55 8.85 10.53
CA ARG A 29 42.63 8.64 11.51
C ARG A 29 42.08 8.42 12.91
N LEU A 30 41.05 9.17 13.30
CA LEU A 30 40.39 8.99 14.59
C LEU A 30 39.60 7.68 14.64
N TRP A 31 38.92 7.35 13.54
CA TRP A 31 38.19 6.09 13.39
C TRP A 31 39.11 4.89 13.62
N SER A 32 40.29 4.86 12.99
CA SER A 32 41.25 3.77 13.18
C SER A 32 41.81 3.66 14.60
N LYS A 33 41.70 4.72 15.43
CA LYS A 33 42.10 4.71 16.83
C LYS A 33 41.00 4.22 17.75
N GLU A 34 39.76 4.65 17.51
CA GLU A 34 38.62 4.39 18.40
C GLU A 34 37.84 3.13 18.03
N ILE A 35 37.83 2.76 16.74
CA ILE A 35 37.00 1.69 16.20
C ILE A 35 37.91 0.62 15.61
N ASN A 36 37.78 -0.61 16.13
CA ASN A 36 38.57 -1.78 15.70
C ASN A 36 38.05 -2.39 14.38
N ASN A 37 37.79 -1.56 13.37
CA ASN A 37 37.42 -1.99 12.03
C ASN A 37 38.01 -1.04 10.96
N ASN A 38 37.97 -1.47 9.69
CA ASN A 38 38.52 -0.66 8.60
C ASN A 38 37.71 0.64 8.43
N PRO A 39 38.39 1.80 8.37
CA PRO A 39 37.72 3.07 8.19
C PRO A 39 37.02 3.13 6.83
N PRO A 40 35.86 3.81 6.74
CA PRO A 40 35.20 4.04 5.47
C PRO A 40 36.06 4.90 4.55
N ASP A 41 35.94 4.70 3.24
CA ASP A 41 36.68 5.50 2.25
C ASP A 41 36.33 7.00 2.37
N ARG A 42 37.28 7.86 2.01
CA ARG A 42 37.12 9.32 2.04
C ARG A 42 35.91 9.75 1.22
N LYS A 43 35.71 9.13 0.05
CA LYS A 43 34.55 9.39 -0.82
C LYS A 43 33.23 9.07 -0.11
N THR A 44 33.19 7.99 0.67
CA THR A 44 32.02 7.60 1.45
C THR A 44 31.72 8.62 2.55
N ILE A 45 32.73 9.12 3.24
CA ILE A 45 32.59 10.16 4.27
C ILE A 45 32.06 11.46 3.66
N THR A 46 32.66 11.92 2.55
CA THR A 46 32.22 13.15 1.86
C THR A 46 30.79 13.00 1.31
N SER A 47 30.46 11.87 0.69
CA SER A 47 29.12 11.61 0.17
C SER A 47 28.06 11.55 1.28
N LEU A 48 28.41 10.94 2.42
CA LEU A 48 27.55 10.91 3.60
C LEU A 48 27.30 12.32 4.14
N MET A 49 28.34 13.16 4.23
CA MET A 49 28.22 14.54 4.71
C MET A 49 27.33 15.37 3.78
N HIS A 50 27.59 15.32 2.48
CA HIS A 50 26.79 16.03 1.48
C HIS A 50 25.32 15.59 1.52
N LYS A 51 25.05 14.29 1.63
CA LYS A 51 23.69 13.77 1.83
C LYS A 51 23.07 14.29 3.12
N PHE A 52 23.83 14.33 4.21
CA PHE A 52 23.35 14.82 5.49
C PHE A 52 23.03 16.32 5.44
N GLU A 53 23.85 17.14 4.79
CA GLU A 53 23.58 18.57 4.59
C GLU A 53 22.32 18.81 3.76
N GLN A 54 22.05 17.95 2.76
CA GLN A 54 20.85 18.07 1.92
C GLN A 54 19.57 17.60 2.60
N THR A 55 19.61 16.46 3.32
CA THR A 55 18.39 15.80 3.84
C THR A 55 18.22 15.94 5.35
N GLY A 56 19.28 16.33 6.09
CA GLY A 56 19.31 16.32 7.56
C GLY A 56 19.31 14.92 8.18
N SER A 57 19.42 13.87 7.35
CA SER A 57 19.23 12.49 7.76
C SER A 57 20.42 11.61 7.40
N VAL A 58 20.73 10.71 8.34
CA VAL A 58 21.81 9.72 8.23
C VAL A 58 21.29 8.38 7.66
N PHE A 59 19.98 8.20 7.62
CA PHE A 59 19.33 7.00 7.12
C PHE A 59 19.56 6.82 5.62
N ASN A 60 19.64 5.57 5.16
CA ASN A 60 19.63 5.29 3.73
C ASN A 60 18.29 5.74 3.13
N ILE A 61 18.34 6.33 1.95
CA ILE A 61 17.12 6.63 1.20
C ILE A 61 16.79 5.33 0.49
N ASP A 62 15.55 4.87 0.64
CA ASP A 62 15.08 3.72 -0.12
C ASP A 62 15.16 4.07 -1.60
N PRO A 63 15.83 3.24 -2.42
CA PRO A 63 15.92 3.53 -3.84
C PRO A 63 14.51 3.62 -4.42
N PRO A 64 14.25 4.56 -5.35
CA PRO A 64 13.00 4.54 -6.10
C PRO A 64 12.94 3.16 -6.77
N GLY A 65 11.95 2.36 -6.39
CA GLY A 65 11.83 0.99 -6.85
C GLY A 65 11.69 0.90 -8.37
N ARG A 66 11.49 -0.32 -8.88
CA ARG A 66 11.25 -0.50 -10.32
C ARG A 66 10.04 0.32 -10.77
N PRO A 67 10.15 1.12 -11.86
CA PRO A 67 9.02 1.92 -12.34
C PRO A 67 7.86 1.00 -12.74
N VAL A 68 6.66 1.41 -12.37
CA VAL A 68 5.41 0.78 -12.80
C VAL A 68 5.11 1.32 -14.20
N SER A 69 4.78 0.44 -15.15
CA SER A 69 4.58 0.83 -16.56
C SER A 69 3.15 0.73 -17.06
N VAL A 70 2.29 -0.01 -16.35
CA VAL A 70 0.92 -0.34 -16.79
C VAL A 70 -0.10 -0.20 -15.66
N THR A 71 0.34 -0.20 -14.40
CA THR A 71 -0.54 -0.07 -13.22
C THR A 71 -0.48 1.35 -12.66
N ASP A 72 -0.43 2.31 -13.58
CA ASP A 72 -0.40 3.74 -13.27
C ASP A 72 -1.78 4.20 -12.80
N GLN A 73 -1.83 5.37 -12.16
CA GLN A 73 -3.07 5.88 -11.59
C GLN A 73 -4.15 6.09 -12.66
N ALA A 74 -3.78 6.64 -13.83
CA ALA A 74 -4.72 6.86 -14.93
C ALA A 74 -5.40 5.57 -15.41
N THR A 75 -4.63 4.49 -15.58
CA THR A 75 -5.15 3.18 -15.99
C THR A 75 -6.05 2.57 -14.91
N LYS A 76 -5.71 2.78 -13.64
CA LYS A 76 -6.56 2.37 -12.52
C LYS A 76 -7.90 3.10 -12.53
N ASP A 77 -7.90 4.39 -12.79
CA ASP A 77 -9.10 5.21 -12.83
C ASP A 77 -10.02 4.77 -13.98
N GLU A 78 -9.45 4.43 -15.14
CA GLU A 78 -10.17 3.86 -16.28
C GLU A 78 -10.83 2.51 -15.94
N VAL A 79 -10.05 1.57 -15.38
CA VAL A 79 -10.58 0.26 -14.92
C VAL A 79 -11.71 0.46 -13.90
N SER A 80 -11.55 1.41 -12.98
CA SER A 80 -12.58 1.70 -11.97
C SER A 80 -13.87 2.24 -12.58
N SER A 81 -13.75 3.04 -13.64
CA SER A 81 -14.88 3.63 -14.35
C SER A 81 -15.66 2.57 -15.11
N ILE A 82 -14.95 1.64 -15.77
CA ILE A 82 -15.56 0.48 -16.45
C ILE A 82 -16.27 -0.40 -15.43
N LEU A 83 -15.64 -0.71 -14.30
CA LEU A 83 -16.24 -1.53 -13.24
C LEU A 83 -17.49 -0.90 -12.62
N LYS A 84 -17.54 0.43 -12.46
CA LYS A 84 -18.72 1.12 -11.97
C LYS A 84 -19.90 1.02 -12.94
N LYS A 85 -19.62 1.04 -14.25
CA LYS A 85 -20.64 0.91 -15.30
C LYS A 85 -21.08 -0.54 -15.49
N GLU A 86 -20.14 -1.48 -15.48
CA GLU A 86 -20.34 -2.90 -15.75
C GLU A 86 -19.62 -3.76 -14.69
N PRO A 87 -20.21 -3.96 -13.50
CA PRO A 87 -19.55 -4.66 -12.39
C PRO A 87 -19.31 -6.14 -12.65
N GLN A 88 -20.00 -6.73 -13.62
CA GLN A 88 -19.87 -8.13 -14.05
C GLN A 88 -18.72 -8.34 -15.05
N THR A 89 -17.92 -7.31 -15.34
CA THR A 89 -16.78 -7.42 -16.27
C THR A 89 -15.71 -8.36 -15.74
N SER A 90 -15.46 -9.43 -16.49
CA SER A 90 -14.41 -10.39 -16.15
C SER A 90 -13.02 -9.79 -16.35
N ILE A 91 -12.04 -10.27 -15.58
CA ILE A 91 -10.62 -9.90 -15.73
C ILE A 91 -10.13 -10.14 -17.16
N ARG A 92 -10.61 -11.20 -17.81
CA ARG A 92 -10.23 -11.55 -19.19
C ARG A 92 -10.78 -10.54 -20.19
N ARG A 93 -12.05 -10.14 -20.04
CA ARG A 93 -12.66 -9.10 -20.88
C ARG A 93 -11.95 -7.76 -20.71
N MET A 94 -11.74 -7.34 -19.46
CA MET A 94 -10.99 -6.12 -19.13
C MET A 94 -9.56 -6.12 -19.72
N SER A 95 -8.89 -7.28 -19.69
CA SER A 95 -7.56 -7.47 -20.28
C SER A 95 -7.57 -7.26 -21.80
N THR A 96 -8.58 -7.79 -22.49
CA THR A 96 -8.75 -7.60 -23.93
C THR A 96 -9.10 -6.15 -24.26
N ASP A 97 -10.05 -5.56 -23.54
CA ASP A 97 -10.59 -4.21 -23.81
C ASP A 97 -9.51 -3.13 -23.64
N LEU A 98 -8.65 -3.27 -22.62
CA LEU A 98 -7.58 -2.31 -22.32
C LEU A 98 -6.21 -2.71 -22.90
N ASN A 99 -6.12 -3.87 -23.56
CA ASN A 99 -4.86 -4.45 -24.05
C ASN A 99 -3.76 -4.56 -22.96
N ILE A 100 -4.16 -4.96 -21.76
CA ILE A 100 -3.29 -5.13 -20.58
C ILE A 100 -3.26 -6.60 -20.19
N SER A 101 -2.14 -7.11 -19.67
CA SER A 101 -2.11 -8.50 -19.18
C SER A 101 -3.12 -8.75 -18.05
N MET A 102 -3.78 -9.92 -18.06
CA MET A 102 -4.71 -10.35 -17.01
C MET A 102 -4.08 -10.27 -15.60
N ALA A 103 -2.78 -10.53 -15.47
CA ALA A 103 -2.07 -10.43 -14.20
C ALA A 103 -2.02 -8.99 -13.67
N SER A 104 -1.80 -8.00 -14.54
CA SER A 104 -1.84 -6.59 -14.17
C SER A 104 -3.25 -6.16 -13.77
N VAL A 105 -4.28 -6.56 -14.52
CA VAL A 105 -5.68 -6.29 -14.17
C VAL A 105 -6.03 -6.88 -12.79
N ARG A 106 -5.65 -8.13 -12.54
CA ARG A 106 -5.87 -8.78 -11.22
C ARG A 106 -5.17 -8.03 -10.08
N ARG A 107 -3.93 -7.54 -10.30
CA ARG A 107 -3.22 -6.70 -9.32
C ARG A 107 -3.95 -5.39 -9.07
N MET A 108 -4.49 -4.75 -10.11
CA MET A 108 -5.28 -3.53 -9.98
C MET A 108 -6.53 -3.76 -9.13
N TYR A 109 -7.31 -4.80 -9.42
CA TYR A 109 -8.50 -5.15 -8.65
C TYR A 109 -8.17 -5.35 -7.17
N LYS A 110 -7.09 -6.09 -6.87
CA LYS A 110 -6.62 -6.29 -5.49
C LYS A 110 -6.22 -4.97 -4.81
N SER A 111 -5.50 -4.10 -5.53
CA SER A 111 -5.05 -2.81 -4.98
C SER A 111 -6.18 -1.83 -4.69
N MET A 112 -7.29 -1.93 -5.43
CA MET A 112 -8.51 -1.13 -5.23
C MET A 112 -9.45 -1.73 -4.17
N GLY A 113 -9.16 -2.92 -3.65
CA GLY A 113 -10.00 -3.59 -2.66
C GLY A 113 -11.23 -4.31 -3.24
N PHE A 114 -11.32 -4.50 -4.56
CA PHE A 114 -12.41 -5.27 -5.15
C PHE A 114 -12.32 -6.75 -4.73
N LYS A 115 -13.47 -7.32 -4.37
CA LYS A 115 -13.64 -8.73 -4.02
C LYS A 115 -14.48 -9.43 -5.08
N PRO A 116 -14.17 -10.68 -5.42
CA PRO A 116 -15.03 -11.45 -6.31
C PRO A 116 -16.40 -11.62 -5.65
N TYR A 117 -17.47 -11.30 -6.40
CA TYR A 117 -18.83 -11.58 -5.98
C TYR A 117 -19.17 -13.03 -6.32
N VAL A 118 -19.76 -13.75 -5.37
CA VAL A 118 -20.29 -15.10 -5.59
C VAL A 118 -21.80 -14.96 -5.79
N PRO A 119 -22.32 -15.20 -7.01
CA PRO A 119 -23.76 -15.16 -7.24
C PRO A 119 -24.46 -16.23 -6.40
N ARG A 120 -25.55 -15.83 -5.72
CA ARG A 120 -26.44 -16.75 -5.00
C ARG A 120 -27.73 -16.89 -5.78
N LEU A 121 -28.22 -18.13 -5.89
CA LEU A 121 -29.55 -18.39 -6.41
C LEU A 121 -30.57 -18.00 -5.34
N ILE A 122 -31.43 -17.05 -5.66
CA ILE A 122 -32.55 -16.61 -4.83
C ILE A 122 -33.83 -16.64 -5.66
N HIS A 123 -34.99 -16.70 -5.02
CA HIS A 123 -36.26 -16.61 -5.73
C HIS A 123 -36.42 -15.24 -6.38
N GLU A 124 -36.90 -15.24 -7.62
CA GLU A 124 -37.30 -14.04 -8.33
C GLU A 124 -38.51 -13.41 -7.64
N LEU A 125 -38.54 -12.08 -7.59
CA LEU A 125 -39.64 -11.32 -7.03
C LEU A 125 -40.53 -10.82 -8.16
N ASN A 126 -41.83 -11.01 -8.02
CA ASN A 126 -42.81 -10.38 -8.90
C ASN A 126 -42.98 -8.90 -8.52
N GLU A 127 -43.59 -8.10 -9.41
CA GLU A 127 -43.82 -6.67 -9.17
C GLU A 127 -44.58 -6.39 -7.87
N ASP A 128 -45.60 -7.20 -7.55
CA ASP A 128 -46.39 -7.07 -6.31
C ASP A 128 -45.62 -7.47 -5.03
N ASP A 129 -44.53 -8.26 -5.15
CA ASP A 129 -43.85 -8.81 -3.98
C ASP A 129 -43.10 -7.73 -3.20
N PHE A 130 -42.67 -6.65 -3.85
CA PHE A 130 -41.93 -5.57 -3.19
C PHE A 130 -42.79 -4.87 -2.14
N ASP A 131 -44.02 -4.48 -2.52
CA ASP A 131 -44.94 -3.77 -1.62
C ASP A 131 -45.40 -4.69 -0.48
N ARG A 132 -45.79 -5.92 -0.79
CA ARG A 132 -46.23 -6.91 0.22
C ARG A 132 -45.15 -7.24 1.23
N ARG A 133 -43.89 -7.34 0.80
CA ARG A 133 -42.77 -7.57 1.71
C ARG A 133 -42.53 -6.40 2.64
N LEU A 134 -42.67 -5.18 2.13
CA LEU A 134 -42.48 -3.96 2.91
C LEU A 134 -43.62 -3.81 3.93
N GLU A 135 -44.87 -4.00 3.52
CA GLU A 135 -46.05 -4.03 4.41
C GLU A 135 -45.89 -5.09 5.51
N TYR A 136 -45.44 -6.30 5.14
CA TYR A 136 -45.16 -7.34 6.13
C TYR A 136 -44.08 -6.91 7.13
N CYS A 137 -42.98 -6.32 6.68
CA CYS A 137 -41.92 -5.83 7.56
C CYS A 137 -42.44 -4.75 8.53
N ASP A 138 -43.20 -3.77 8.04
CA ASP A 138 -43.72 -2.67 8.86
C ASP A 138 -44.74 -3.17 9.91
N THR A 139 -45.63 -4.07 9.50
CA THR A 139 -46.60 -4.70 10.41
C THR A 139 -45.91 -5.56 11.45
N PHE A 140 -44.90 -6.35 11.07
CA PHE A 140 -44.14 -7.19 11.98
C PHE A 140 -43.29 -6.37 12.96
N LEU A 141 -42.69 -5.27 12.51
CA LEU A 141 -41.96 -4.34 13.39
C LEU A 141 -42.90 -3.69 14.42
N SER A 142 -44.09 -3.25 14.00
CA SER A 142 -45.09 -2.69 14.92
C SER A 142 -45.52 -3.70 15.99
N LEU A 143 -45.75 -4.95 15.59
CA LEU A 143 -46.08 -6.04 16.51
C LEU A 143 -44.94 -6.34 17.49
N LEU A 144 -43.68 -6.18 17.08
CA LEU A 144 -42.52 -6.36 17.94
C LEU A 144 -42.32 -5.21 18.93
N GLU A 145 -42.71 -4.00 18.58
CA GLU A 145 -42.74 -2.87 19.52
C GLU A 145 -43.78 -3.09 20.63
N ASP A 146 -44.93 -3.66 20.27
CA ASP A 146 -46.00 -4.00 21.22
C ASP A 146 -45.66 -5.24 22.07
N ASP A 147 -45.03 -6.26 21.48
CA ASP A 147 -44.67 -7.52 22.14
C ASP A 147 -43.28 -8.01 21.70
N SER A 148 -42.26 -7.66 22.49
CA SER A 148 -40.86 -8.00 22.19
C SER A 148 -40.58 -9.50 22.15
N ASP A 149 -41.41 -10.32 22.81
CA ASP A 149 -41.22 -11.77 22.88
C ASP A 149 -41.78 -12.51 21.65
N LEU A 150 -42.45 -11.80 20.73
CA LEU A 150 -43.05 -12.36 19.53
C LEU A 150 -42.02 -13.11 18.65
N ILE A 151 -40.79 -12.62 18.55
CA ILE A 151 -39.70 -13.25 17.78
C ILE A 151 -39.50 -14.72 18.17
N TYR A 152 -39.61 -15.06 19.45
CA TYR A 152 -39.35 -16.40 19.95
C TYR A 152 -40.52 -17.38 19.79
N ARG A 153 -41.69 -16.90 19.34
CA ARG A 153 -42.88 -17.73 19.09
C ARG A 153 -43.05 -18.11 17.62
N VAL A 154 -42.44 -17.32 16.72
CA VAL A 154 -42.62 -17.43 15.27
C VAL A 154 -41.48 -18.19 14.60
N ILE A 155 -40.30 -18.26 15.23
CA ILE A 155 -39.14 -19.06 14.82
C ILE A 155 -39.21 -20.44 15.46
#